data_AF-A0A017SLB3-F1
#
_entry.id   AF-A0A017SLB3-F1
#
_cell.length_a   1.000
_cell.length_b   1.000
_cell.length_c   1.000
_cell.angle_alpha   90.00
_cell.angle_beta   90.00
_cell.angle_gamma   90.00
#
_symmetry.space_group_name_H-M   'P 1'
#
loop_
_entity.id
_entity.type
_entity.pdbx_description
1 polymer ?
#
loop_
_entity_poly.entity_id
_entity_poly.type
_entity_poly.pdbx_seq_one_letter_code
_entity_poly.pdbx_strand_id
1 'polypeptide(L)'
;MGILALISWVSSFALLSFLTYRFIFWQRYYKRPLAENQYVVLIYNLLLVDLQQASAFLICLHWVTRDSVNFPSAACVLQGWWIQIADPGSGLFVLAIAVHTADVVLRGRQLPFKGFVACVCGLWAFIIMLGLIPVGMFTSNTFVVSEAGWCWLSQEYETERLWVHYLWIFISEFGTVVLYGFLFIYLRRRMKQASMLRQQHQDNLKRLNRVVVYMVIYPFVYVVLSLPLAAGRMATARHVAPSKTYFAVAGSLMALSGFMDVAVYTLTRRHLLIETDESANDNAYVYTDPKGFQTHISTTGGKEKKFRVGNKMRRGLQTVESANDTVNDDRDDSTEDIMRKGDMEMNNLAHGGVYQETTIEISSEPVEPADQLKQQQQHRLP
;
A
#
# COMPACT_ATOMS: atom_id res chain seq x y z
N MET A 1 8.55 -11.03 28.93
CA MET A 1 8.91 -9.63 28.63
C MET A 1 10.28 -9.57 28.00
N GLY A 2 11.38 -9.28 28.71
CA GLY A 2 12.69 -8.96 28.10
C GLY A 2 13.25 -9.91 27.03
N ILE A 3 13.08 -11.23 27.15
CA ILE A 3 13.52 -12.19 26.12
C ILE A 3 12.67 -12.09 24.83
N LEU A 4 11.36 -11.87 24.96
CA LEU A 4 10.48 -11.64 23.81
C LEU A 4 10.75 -10.28 23.16
N ALA A 5 11.06 -9.27 23.98
CA ALA A 5 11.51 -7.97 23.52
C ALA A 5 12.81 -8.09 22.71
N LEU A 6 13.77 -8.93 23.13
CA LEU A 6 14.98 -9.22 22.35
C LEU A 6 14.67 -9.89 21.00
N ILE A 7 13.77 -10.88 20.97
CA ILE A 7 13.34 -11.52 19.72
C ILE A 7 12.71 -10.50 18.77
N SER A 8 11.76 -9.71 19.29
CA SER A 8 11.07 -8.63 18.55
C SER A 8 12.04 -7.57 18.04
N TRP A 9 12.99 -7.14 18.87
CA TRP A 9 14.01 -6.16 18.50
C TRP A 9 14.90 -6.68 17.37
N VAL A 10 15.41 -7.91 17.48
CA VAL A 10 16.28 -8.53 16.46
C VAL A 10 15.52 -8.74 15.15
N SER A 11 14.27 -9.21 15.18
CA SER A 11 13.46 -9.40 13.97
C SER A 11 13.11 -8.07 13.29
N SER A 12 12.71 -7.06 14.07
CA SER A 12 12.35 -5.74 13.55
C SER A 12 13.58 -5.02 13.00
N PHE A 13 14.71 -5.05 13.72
CA PHE A 13 15.97 -4.47 13.26
C PHE A 13 16.49 -5.13 11.98
N ALA A 14 16.41 -6.47 11.88
CA ALA A 14 16.79 -7.20 10.67
C ALA A 14 15.89 -6.85 9.47
N LEU A 15 14.57 -6.79 9.66
CA LEU A 15 13.65 -6.42 8.59
C LEU A 15 13.81 -4.94 8.19
N LEU A 16 13.93 -4.02 9.15
CA LEU A 16 14.21 -2.61 8.88
C LEU A 16 15.51 -2.45 8.08
N SER A 17 16.59 -3.12 8.49
CA SER A 17 17.88 -3.08 7.78
C SER A 17 17.76 -3.59 6.35
N PHE A 18 17.02 -4.69 6.12
CA PHE A 18 16.71 -5.21 4.79
C PHE A 18 15.88 -4.23 3.95
N LEU A 19 14.86 -3.61 4.52
CA LEU A 19 14.02 -2.62 3.85
C LEU A 19 14.80 -1.36 3.50
N THR A 20 15.60 -0.81 4.42
CA THR A 20 16.49 0.34 4.19
C THR A 20 17.51 0.05 3.09
N TYR A 21 18.14 -1.13 3.11
CA TYR A 21 19.02 -1.57 2.02
C TYR A 21 18.27 -1.61 0.67
N ARG A 22 17.04 -2.14 0.64
CA ARG A 22 16.20 -2.19 -0.58
C ARG A 22 15.64 -0.84 -1.02
N PHE A 23 15.47 0.13 -0.12
CA PHE A 23 15.12 1.51 -0.43
C PHE A 23 16.31 2.27 -1.05
N ILE A 24 17.54 2.06 -0.53
CA ILE A 24 18.76 2.70 -1.05
C ILE A 24 19.14 2.11 -2.41
N PHE A 25 19.33 0.80 -2.48
CA PHE A 25 19.79 0.11 -3.70
C PHE A 25 18.64 -0.30 -4.64
N TRP A 26 17.54 0.46 -4.65
CA TRP A 26 16.31 0.13 -5.37
C TRP A 26 16.54 -0.11 -6.88
N GLN A 27 17.40 0.69 -7.51
CA GLN A 27 17.74 0.62 -8.94
C GLN A 27 18.29 -0.75 -9.37
N ARG A 28 18.87 -1.53 -8.45
CA ARG A 28 19.41 -2.87 -8.73
C ARG A 28 18.35 -3.99 -8.68
N TYR A 29 17.15 -3.69 -8.18
CA TYR A 29 16.15 -4.71 -7.84
C TYR A 29 14.72 -4.41 -8.31
N TYR A 30 14.38 -3.16 -8.59
CA TYR A 30 13.02 -2.73 -8.91
C TYR A 30 13.01 -1.68 -10.02
N LYS A 31 12.04 -1.76 -10.95
CA LYS A 31 11.86 -0.81 -12.06
C LYS A 31 11.37 0.58 -11.61
N ARG A 32 10.95 0.71 -10.35
CA ARG A 32 10.50 1.95 -9.68
C ARG A 32 11.05 1.99 -8.24
N PRO A 33 11.22 3.17 -7.63
CA PRO A 33 11.71 3.27 -6.26
C PRO A 33 10.68 2.72 -5.27
N LEU A 34 11.09 1.75 -4.44
CA LEU A 34 10.22 1.08 -3.46
C LEU A 34 9.55 2.06 -2.48
N ALA A 35 10.13 3.25 -2.28
CA ALA A 35 9.60 4.33 -1.45
C ALA A 35 8.31 5.00 -1.99
N GLU A 36 7.95 4.80 -3.27
CA GLU A 36 6.64 5.22 -3.80
C GLU A 36 5.49 4.36 -3.27
N ASN A 37 5.76 3.14 -2.79
CA ASN A 37 4.73 2.23 -2.28
C ASN A 37 4.30 2.64 -0.87
N GLN A 38 3.20 3.40 -0.80
CA GLN A 38 2.66 3.99 0.44
C GLN A 38 2.43 2.95 1.55
N TYR A 39 2.02 1.73 1.22
CA TYR A 39 1.86 0.64 2.21
C TYR A 39 3.20 0.18 2.80
N VAL A 40 4.23 0.02 1.97
CA VAL A 40 5.57 -0.38 2.44
C VAL A 40 6.18 0.72 3.31
N VAL A 41 5.94 2.00 2.98
CA VAL A 41 6.36 3.12 3.83
C VAL A 41 5.60 3.14 5.16
N LEU A 42 4.29 2.90 5.19
CA LEU A 42 3.55 2.82 6.46
C LEU A 42 4.05 1.67 7.35
N ILE A 43 4.24 0.47 6.78
CA ILE A 43 4.73 -0.69 7.53
C ILE A 43 6.17 -0.46 8.03
N TYR A 44 7.02 0.21 7.26
CA TYR A 44 8.37 0.61 7.71
C TYR A 44 8.32 1.56 8.91
N ASN A 45 7.36 2.51 8.95
CA ASN A 45 7.19 3.42 10.08
C ASN A 45 6.59 2.71 11.31
N LEU A 46 5.65 1.78 11.13
CA LEU A 46 5.16 0.90 12.21
C LEU A 46 6.32 0.13 12.86
N LEU A 47 7.12 -0.58 12.05
CA LEU A 47 8.28 -1.34 12.52
C LEU A 47 9.34 -0.47 13.24
N LEU A 48 9.50 0.81 12.85
CA LEU A 48 10.36 1.75 13.57
C LEU A 48 9.83 2.08 14.98
N VAL A 49 8.52 2.11 15.17
CA VAL A 49 7.91 2.32 16.49
C VAL A 49 7.93 1.04 17.31
N ASP A 50 7.63 -0.13 16.73
CA ASP A 50 7.76 -1.41 17.43
C ASP A 50 9.20 -1.72 17.83
N LEU A 51 10.21 -1.22 17.09
CA LEU A 51 11.60 -1.25 17.52
C LEU A 51 11.84 -0.39 18.76
N GLN A 52 11.20 0.78 18.90
CA GLN A 52 11.27 1.60 20.11
C GLN A 52 10.57 0.91 21.29
N GLN A 53 9.39 0.33 21.06
CA GLN A 53 8.63 -0.45 22.04
C GLN A 53 9.44 -1.66 22.55
N ALA A 54 10.00 -2.45 21.65
CA ALA A 54 10.88 -3.56 21.98
C ALA A 54 12.15 -3.10 22.71
N SER A 55 12.72 -1.94 22.35
CA SER A 55 13.86 -1.35 23.06
C SER A 55 13.51 -0.96 24.50
N ALA A 56 12.27 -0.53 24.76
CA ALA A 56 11.79 -0.22 26.11
C ALA A 56 11.60 -1.47 26.99
N PHE A 57 11.01 -2.53 26.43
CA PHE A 57 10.85 -3.81 27.14
C PHE A 57 12.15 -4.62 27.23
N LEU A 58 13.16 -4.35 26.40
CA LEU A 58 14.52 -4.88 26.54
C LEU A 58 15.19 -4.45 27.85
N ILE A 59 14.90 -3.24 28.35
CA ILE A 59 15.44 -2.74 29.63
C ILE A 59 14.98 -3.62 30.81
N CYS A 60 13.92 -4.43 30.67
CA CYS A 60 13.59 -5.45 31.66
C CYS A 60 14.70 -6.51 31.88
N LEU A 61 15.58 -6.75 30.91
CA LEU A 61 16.78 -7.60 31.12
C LEU A 61 17.81 -6.91 32.04
N HIS A 62 17.97 -5.59 31.92
CA HIS A 62 18.82 -4.79 32.81
C HIS A 62 18.31 -4.84 34.26
N TRP A 63 16.98 -4.85 34.47
CA TRP A 63 16.37 -5.02 35.79
C TRP A 63 16.53 -6.42 36.37
N VAL A 64 16.41 -7.47 35.55
CA VAL A 64 16.66 -8.86 36.00
C VAL A 64 18.11 -9.02 36.50
N THR A 65 19.10 -8.37 35.89
CA THR A 65 20.50 -8.39 36.39
C THR A 65 20.75 -7.57 37.67
N ARG A 66 19.70 -7.02 38.30
CA ARG A 66 19.77 -6.18 39.51
C ARG A 66 18.76 -6.57 40.59
N ASP A 67 17.96 -7.62 40.35
CA ASP A 67 16.86 -8.11 41.20
C ASP A 67 15.83 -7.03 41.64
N SER A 68 15.87 -5.84 41.02
CA SER A 68 15.16 -4.64 41.47
C SER A 68 14.98 -3.64 40.31
N VAL A 69 13.89 -2.87 40.36
CA VAL A 69 13.55 -1.80 39.41
C VAL A 69 13.63 -0.48 40.19
N ASN A 70 14.60 0.37 39.86
CA ASN A 70 15.00 1.47 40.75
C ASN A 70 14.85 2.85 40.09
N PHE A 71 14.18 3.75 40.80
CA PHE A 71 14.04 5.18 40.49
C PHE A 71 14.67 6.01 41.62
N PRO A 72 15.35 7.14 41.35
CA PRO A 72 15.67 7.68 40.02
C PRO A 72 16.83 6.96 39.34
N SER A 73 16.73 6.74 38.02
CA SER A 73 17.84 6.21 37.21
C SER A 73 17.63 6.45 35.71
N ALA A 74 18.72 6.50 34.94
CA ALA A 74 18.66 6.69 33.49
C ALA A 74 17.91 5.56 32.76
N ALA A 75 18.07 4.31 33.21
CA ALA A 75 17.34 3.17 32.65
C ALA A 75 15.82 3.29 32.87
N CYS A 76 15.41 3.81 34.02
CA CYS A 76 14.00 4.05 34.35
C CYS A 76 13.39 5.16 33.46
N VAL A 77 14.12 6.27 33.28
CA VAL A 77 13.70 7.38 32.42
C VAL A 77 13.61 6.96 30.95
N LEU A 78 14.62 6.25 30.42
CA LEU A 78 14.62 5.76 29.04
C LEU A 78 13.50 4.75 28.78
N GLN A 79 13.25 3.82 29.71
CA GLN A 79 12.15 2.86 29.61
C GLN A 79 10.79 3.57 29.60
N GLY A 80 10.56 4.49 30.54
CA GLY A 80 9.29 5.23 30.61
C GLY A 80 9.06 6.10 29.38
N TRP A 81 10.09 6.78 28.89
CA TRP A 81 10.05 7.60 27.68
C TRP A 81 9.69 6.80 26.42
N TRP A 82 10.35 5.66 26.19
CA TRP A 82 10.06 4.85 25.01
C TRP A 82 8.69 4.16 25.08
N ILE A 83 8.23 3.66 26.24
CA ILE A 83 6.85 3.18 26.40
C ILE A 83 5.85 4.31 26.11
N GLN A 84 6.09 5.51 26.65
CA GLN A 84 5.18 6.64 26.53
C GLN A 84 4.90 7.04 25.07
N ILE A 85 5.90 6.95 24.18
CA ILE A 85 5.77 7.26 22.75
C ILE A 85 5.36 6.04 21.93
N ALA A 86 5.93 4.86 22.19
CA ALA A 86 5.85 3.74 21.28
C ALA A 86 4.53 2.96 21.38
N ASP A 87 4.03 2.69 22.59
CA ASP A 87 2.75 1.97 22.79
C ASP A 87 1.55 2.66 22.09
N PRO A 88 1.33 3.99 22.20
CA PRO A 88 0.32 4.67 21.40
C PRO A 88 0.75 4.84 19.93
N GLY A 89 2.04 4.97 19.64
CA GLY A 89 2.55 5.15 18.28
C GLY A 89 2.33 3.93 17.38
N SER A 90 2.56 2.72 17.88
CA SER A 90 2.32 1.47 17.15
C SER A 90 0.84 1.38 16.75
N GLY A 91 -0.06 1.62 17.72
CA GLY A 91 -1.51 1.70 17.46
C GLY A 91 -1.89 2.77 16.43
N LEU A 92 -1.32 3.97 16.55
CA LEU A 92 -1.61 5.08 15.63
C LEU A 92 -1.12 4.81 14.20
N PHE A 93 0.00 4.11 14.01
CA PHE A 93 0.43 3.66 12.68
C PHE A 93 -0.42 2.51 12.13
N VAL A 94 -0.89 1.58 12.96
CA VAL A 94 -1.88 0.56 12.57
C VAL A 94 -3.21 1.21 12.18
N LEU A 95 -3.66 2.25 12.89
CA LEU A 95 -4.82 3.06 12.53
C LEU A 95 -4.58 3.83 11.21
N ALA A 96 -3.39 4.37 10.98
CA ALA A 96 -3.04 5.01 9.71
C ALA A 96 -3.08 4.02 8.53
N ILE A 97 -2.62 2.78 8.72
CA ILE A 97 -2.79 1.69 7.74
C ILE A 97 -4.27 1.38 7.50
N ALA A 98 -5.09 1.33 8.54
CA ALA A 98 -6.54 1.12 8.43
C ALA A 98 -7.24 2.23 7.64
N VAL A 99 -6.96 3.49 7.97
CA VAL A 99 -7.53 4.67 7.32
C VAL A 99 -7.06 4.78 5.87
N HIS A 100 -5.76 4.55 5.59
CA HIS A 100 -5.24 4.56 4.21
C HIS A 100 -5.86 3.45 3.36
N THR A 101 -5.95 2.22 3.88
CA THR A 101 -6.64 1.10 3.21
C THR A 101 -8.10 1.43 2.94
N ALA A 102 -8.80 2.05 3.90
CA ALA A 102 -10.18 2.46 3.73
C ALA A 102 -10.33 3.51 2.63
N ASP A 103 -9.49 4.54 2.62
CA ASP A 103 -9.54 5.63 1.64
C ASP A 103 -9.33 5.10 0.21
N VAL A 104 -8.35 4.22 0.02
CA VAL A 104 -8.07 3.54 -1.26
C VAL A 104 -9.25 2.68 -1.72
N VAL A 105 -9.86 1.90 -0.82
CA VAL A 105 -11.00 1.01 -1.16
C VAL A 105 -12.28 1.78 -1.49
N LEU A 106 -12.50 2.93 -0.83
CA LEU A 106 -13.70 3.74 -1.00
C LEU A 106 -13.59 4.73 -2.17
N ARG A 107 -12.45 5.41 -2.34
CA ARG A 107 -12.22 6.37 -3.43
C ARG A 107 -11.67 5.74 -4.71
N GLY A 108 -11.13 4.52 -4.62
CA GLY A 108 -10.48 3.82 -5.74
C GLY A 108 -9.15 4.43 -6.19
N ARG A 109 -8.53 5.29 -5.37
CA ARG A 109 -7.28 6.01 -5.67
C ARG A 109 -6.43 6.16 -4.40
N GLN A 110 -5.11 6.19 -4.57
CA GLN A 110 -4.18 6.53 -3.49
C GLN A 110 -4.12 8.04 -3.24
N LEU A 111 -3.59 8.43 -2.07
CA LEU A 111 -3.34 9.83 -1.74
C LEU A 111 -2.18 10.38 -2.59
N PRO A 112 -2.15 11.68 -2.91
CA PRO A 112 -0.98 12.29 -3.55
C PRO A 112 0.23 12.19 -2.61
N PHE A 113 1.37 11.73 -3.12
CA PHE A 113 2.55 11.38 -2.32
C PHE A 113 3.00 12.48 -1.33
N LYS A 114 2.95 13.75 -1.73
CA LYS A 114 3.24 14.90 -0.85
C LYS A 114 2.31 14.98 0.36
N GLY A 115 1.02 14.71 0.19
CA GLY A 115 0.04 14.68 1.27
C GLY A 115 0.22 13.45 2.17
N PHE A 116 0.49 12.29 1.58
CA PHE A 116 0.84 11.07 2.30
C PHE A 116 2.05 11.25 3.22
N VAL A 117 3.16 11.80 2.70
CA VAL A 117 4.37 12.09 3.51
C VAL A 117 4.07 13.13 4.60
N ALA A 118 3.28 14.17 4.31
CA ALA A 118 2.87 15.15 5.32
C ALA A 118 2.06 14.51 6.46
N CYS A 119 1.19 13.54 6.18
CA CYS A 119 0.47 12.78 7.21
C CYS A 119 1.42 11.93 8.06
N VAL A 120 2.40 11.24 7.45
CA VAL A 120 3.40 10.43 8.19
C VAL A 120 4.27 11.30 9.09
N CYS A 121 4.78 12.44 8.59
CA CYS A 121 5.56 13.38 9.40
C CYS A 121 4.72 14.02 10.52
N GLY A 122 3.45 14.35 10.24
CA GLY A 122 2.52 14.85 11.24
C GLY A 122 2.24 13.84 12.35
N LEU A 123 2.13 12.54 12.01
CA LEU A 123 1.93 11.48 13.00
C LEU A 123 3.17 11.27 13.89
N TRP A 124 4.37 11.31 13.32
CA TRP A 124 5.62 11.30 14.10
C TRP A 124 5.72 12.50 15.06
N ALA A 125 5.47 13.72 14.55
CA ALA A 125 5.48 14.93 15.37
C ALA A 125 4.45 14.85 16.52
N PHE A 126 3.27 14.28 16.24
CA PHE A 126 2.22 14.09 17.23
C PHE A 126 2.62 13.09 18.33
N ILE A 127 3.14 11.90 18.01
CA ILE A 127 3.51 10.92 19.05
C ILE A 127 4.73 11.36 19.87
N ILE A 128 5.67 12.11 19.28
CA ILE A 128 6.77 12.75 20.01
C ILE A 128 6.22 13.82 20.96
N MET A 129 5.21 14.59 20.55
CA MET A 129 4.55 15.58 21.39
C MET A 129 3.78 14.96 22.57
N LEU A 130 3.12 13.81 22.38
CA LEU A 130 2.54 13.00 23.48
C LEU A 130 3.58 12.51 24.50
N GLY A 131 4.83 12.29 24.07
CA GLY A 131 5.96 12.03 24.98
C GLY A 131 6.47 13.27 25.70
N LEU A 132 6.62 14.39 24.97
CA LEU A 132 7.19 15.63 25.49
C LEU A 132 6.32 16.30 26.56
N ILE A 133 4.98 16.26 26.44
CA ILE A 133 4.05 16.90 27.40
C ILE A 133 4.36 16.50 28.86
N PRO A 134 4.29 15.21 29.26
CA PRO A 134 4.50 14.84 30.65
C PRO A 134 5.93 15.14 31.14
N VAL A 135 6.94 15.07 30.27
CA VAL A 135 8.32 15.44 30.63
C VAL A 135 8.43 16.94 30.91
N GLY A 136 7.79 17.78 30.10
CA GLY A 136 7.74 19.24 30.32
C GLY A 136 6.94 19.64 31.56
N MET A 137 5.92 18.85 31.95
CA MET A 137 5.11 19.10 33.14
C MET A 137 5.77 18.61 34.44
N PHE A 138 6.36 17.42 34.45
CA PHE A 138 6.77 16.71 35.68
C PHE A 138 8.29 16.51 35.84
N THR A 139 9.08 16.86 34.81
CA THR A 139 10.55 16.87 34.82
C THR A 139 11.16 15.58 35.41
N SER A 140 11.76 15.62 36.60
CA SER A 140 12.46 14.48 37.21
C SER A 140 11.53 13.36 37.65
N ASN A 141 10.28 13.68 37.99
CA ASN A 141 9.33 12.75 38.60
C ASN A 141 8.36 12.16 37.56
N THR A 142 8.61 12.43 36.27
CA THR A 142 7.77 11.96 35.17
C THR A 142 7.66 10.44 35.12
N PHE A 143 8.80 9.73 35.11
CA PHE A 143 8.85 8.28 34.90
C PHE A 143 9.36 7.56 36.16
N VAL A 144 8.47 6.83 36.81
CA VAL A 144 8.71 6.13 38.08
C VAL A 144 8.35 4.64 37.95
N VAL A 145 8.62 3.85 38.98
CA VAL A 145 8.29 2.42 39.00
C VAL A 145 6.77 2.25 39.02
N SER A 146 6.20 1.66 37.97
CA SER A 146 4.76 1.43 37.87
C SER A 146 4.33 0.14 38.60
N GLU A 147 3.03 0.04 38.88
CA GLU A 147 2.30 -1.09 39.49
C GLU A 147 2.65 -2.43 38.83
N ALA A 148 2.93 -2.39 37.53
CA ALA A 148 3.27 -3.49 36.65
C ALA A 148 4.73 -4.01 36.78
N GLY A 149 5.61 -3.31 37.51
CA GLY A 149 7.00 -3.72 37.69
C GLY A 149 7.96 -3.28 36.57
N TRP A 150 7.65 -2.17 35.90
CA TRP A 150 8.55 -1.48 34.96
C TRP A 150 8.35 0.04 35.07
N CYS A 151 9.30 0.83 34.58
CA CYS A 151 9.21 2.29 34.68
C CYS A 151 8.30 2.90 33.60
N TRP A 152 7.39 3.80 34.03
CA TRP A 152 6.45 4.53 33.17
C TRP A 152 5.89 5.76 33.93
N LEU A 153 4.96 6.51 33.32
CA LEU A 153 4.38 7.74 33.89
C LEU A 153 3.76 7.51 35.30
N SER A 154 4.02 8.42 36.25
CA SER A 154 3.53 8.29 37.64
C SER A 154 2.03 8.04 37.76
N GLN A 155 1.62 7.23 38.74
CA GLN A 155 0.21 6.98 39.03
C GLN A 155 -0.50 8.21 39.61
N GLU A 156 0.23 9.16 40.18
CA GLU A 156 -0.33 10.41 40.69
C GLU A 156 -0.99 11.27 39.58
N TYR A 157 -0.67 10.99 38.32
CA TYR A 157 -1.09 11.75 37.13
C TYR A 157 -2.05 10.93 36.26
N GLU A 158 -3.13 10.38 36.85
CA GLU A 158 -4.09 9.51 36.13
C GLU A 158 -4.81 10.23 34.98
N THR A 159 -5.07 11.54 35.11
CA THR A 159 -5.69 12.38 34.06
C THR A 159 -4.76 12.50 32.85
N GLU A 160 -3.48 12.71 33.09
CA GLU A 160 -2.45 12.85 32.06
C GLU A 160 -2.18 11.48 31.41
N ARG A 161 -2.06 10.40 32.20
CA ARG A 161 -2.01 9.02 31.69
C ARG A 161 -3.18 8.71 30.74
N LEU A 162 -4.38 9.19 31.03
CA LEU A 162 -5.52 9.07 30.13
C LEU A 162 -5.33 9.87 28.83
N TRP A 163 -5.05 11.17 28.92
CA TRP A 163 -5.01 12.07 27.77
C TRP A 163 -3.78 11.94 26.86
N VAL A 164 -2.58 11.69 27.41
CA VAL A 164 -1.35 11.60 26.61
C VAL A 164 -0.98 10.17 26.21
N HIS A 165 -1.75 9.16 26.62
CA HIS A 165 -1.41 7.75 26.35
C HIS A 165 -2.65 6.89 26.06
N TYR A 166 -3.50 6.59 27.06
CA TYR A 166 -4.58 5.60 26.91
C TYR A 166 -5.63 5.99 25.86
N LEU A 167 -6.01 7.26 25.77
CA LEU A 167 -7.00 7.74 24.80
C LEU A 167 -6.61 7.36 23.35
N TRP A 168 -5.33 7.47 23.00
CA TRP A 168 -4.83 7.21 21.65
C TRP A 168 -4.70 5.72 21.36
N ILE A 169 -4.41 4.91 22.36
CA ILE A 169 -4.48 3.44 22.29
C ILE A 169 -5.92 3.03 22.00
N PHE A 170 -6.91 3.51 22.77
CA PHE A 170 -8.33 3.16 22.55
C PHE A 170 -8.89 3.68 21.23
N ILE A 171 -8.54 4.90 20.80
CA ILE A 171 -8.92 5.42 19.47
C ILE A 171 -8.35 4.54 18.35
N SER A 172 -7.12 4.03 18.52
CA SER A 172 -6.50 3.11 17.56
C SER A 172 -7.16 1.73 17.57
N GLU A 173 -7.36 1.15 18.74
CA GLU A 173 -7.93 -0.17 18.94
C GLU A 173 -9.39 -0.25 18.45
N PHE A 174 -10.28 0.60 18.99
CA PHE A 174 -11.67 0.61 18.54
C PHE A 174 -11.83 1.18 17.13
N GLY A 175 -11.03 2.18 16.75
CA GLY A 175 -11.07 2.79 15.41
C GLY A 175 -10.71 1.81 14.30
N THR A 176 -9.65 1.01 14.48
CA THR A 176 -9.28 -0.03 13.52
C THR A 176 -10.36 -1.11 13.40
N VAL A 177 -10.89 -1.61 14.52
CA VAL A 177 -11.98 -2.62 14.52
C VAL A 177 -13.23 -2.10 13.81
N VAL A 178 -13.64 -0.86 14.07
CA VAL A 178 -14.80 -0.24 13.41
C VAL A 178 -14.55 -0.03 11.91
N LEU A 179 -13.39 0.48 11.52
CA LEU A 179 -13.03 0.69 10.10
C LEU A 179 -13.01 -0.63 9.32
N TYR A 180 -12.38 -1.68 9.84
CA TYR A 180 -12.35 -2.96 9.14
C TYR A 180 -13.68 -3.70 9.16
N GLY A 181 -14.48 -3.57 10.23
CA GLY A 181 -15.87 -4.04 10.23
C GLY A 181 -16.71 -3.37 9.15
N PHE A 182 -16.57 -2.05 8.98
CA PHE A 182 -17.19 -1.29 7.90
C PHE A 182 -16.70 -1.73 6.51
N LEU A 183 -15.38 -1.88 6.30
CA LEU A 183 -14.81 -2.32 5.02
C LEU A 183 -15.25 -3.73 4.63
N PHE A 184 -15.31 -4.66 5.59
CA PHE A 184 -15.83 -6.01 5.36
C PHE A 184 -17.30 -5.98 4.90
N ILE A 185 -18.15 -5.19 5.56
CA ILE A 185 -19.56 -5.02 5.16
C ILE A 185 -19.67 -4.35 3.79
N TYR A 186 -18.88 -3.29 3.53
CA TYR A 186 -18.84 -2.57 2.25
C TYR A 186 -18.45 -3.48 1.09
N LEU A 187 -17.31 -4.18 1.20
CA LEU A 187 -16.85 -5.12 0.17
C LEU A 187 -17.82 -6.28 -0.02
N ARG A 188 -18.38 -6.85 1.05
CA ARG A 188 -19.34 -7.96 0.94
C ARG A 188 -20.67 -7.52 0.29
N ARG A 189 -21.09 -6.27 0.46
CA ARG A 189 -22.21 -5.67 -0.28
C ARG A 189 -21.85 -5.44 -1.75
N ARG A 190 -20.69 -4.84 -2.03
CA ARG A 190 -20.20 -4.54 -3.38
C ARG A 190 -19.98 -5.81 -4.22
N MET A 191 -19.45 -6.89 -3.61
CA MET A 191 -19.33 -8.22 -4.21
C MET A 191 -20.70 -8.82 -4.60
N LYS A 192 -21.73 -8.70 -3.75
CA LYS A 192 -23.10 -9.16 -4.05
C LYS A 192 -23.77 -8.33 -5.17
N GLN A 193 -23.45 -7.05 -5.28
CA GLN A 193 -23.92 -6.22 -6.40
C GLN A 193 -23.19 -6.60 -7.70
N ALA A 194 -21.88 -6.82 -7.61
CA ALA A 194 -21.05 -7.19 -8.75
C ALA A 194 -21.28 -8.62 -9.28
N SER A 195 -21.80 -9.55 -8.47
CA SER A 195 -22.21 -10.87 -8.98
C SER A 195 -23.38 -10.81 -9.97
N MET A 196 -24.09 -9.67 -10.03
CA MET A 196 -25.13 -9.38 -11.04
C MET A 196 -24.60 -8.55 -12.23
N LEU A 197 -23.30 -8.26 -12.28
CA LEU A 197 -22.65 -7.41 -13.29
C LEU A 197 -21.46 -8.11 -13.97
N ARG A 198 -21.03 -7.50 -15.08
CA ARG A 198 -20.10 -8.04 -16.08
C ARG A 198 -18.80 -8.57 -15.44
N GLN A 199 -18.37 -9.75 -15.91
CA GLN A 199 -17.30 -10.59 -15.34
C GLN A 199 -16.03 -9.84 -14.88
N GLN A 200 -15.51 -8.92 -15.71
CA GLN A 200 -14.32 -8.11 -15.40
C GLN A 200 -14.45 -7.29 -14.10
N HIS A 201 -15.65 -6.87 -13.70
CA HIS A 201 -15.85 -6.17 -12.43
C HIS A 201 -15.72 -7.10 -11.21
N GLN A 202 -16.04 -8.39 -11.38
CA GLN A 202 -15.94 -9.38 -10.30
C GLN A 202 -14.48 -9.69 -9.97
N ASP A 203 -13.60 -9.78 -10.96
CA ASP A 203 -12.20 -10.15 -10.72
C ASP A 203 -11.43 -9.02 -10.01
N ASN A 204 -11.66 -7.77 -10.39
CA ASN A 204 -11.13 -6.61 -9.67
C ASN A 204 -11.66 -6.51 -8.23
N LEU A 205 -12.87 -6.99 -7.93
CA LEU A 205 -13.41 -7.02 -6.57
C LEU A 205 -12.97 -8.23 -5.75
N LYS A 206 -12.81 -9.42 -6.36
CA LYS A 206 -12.14 -10.58 -5.73
C LYS A 206 -10.72 -10.20 -5.27
N ARG A 207 -10.02 -9.44 -6.11
CA ARG A 207 -8.71 -8.84 -5.85
C ARG A 207 -8.72 -7.87 -4.67
N LEU A 208 -9.57 -6.82 -4.70
CA LEU A 208 -9.70 -5.88 -3.58
C LEU A 208 -10.11 -6.57 -2.26
N ASN A 209 -10.94 -7.61 -2.32
CA ASN A 209 -11.28 -8.42 -1.16
C ASN A 209 -10.09 -9.22 -0.62
N ARG A 210 -9.22 -9.77 -1.50
CA ARG A 210 -7.96 -10.41 -1.10
C ARG A 210 -7.03 -9.42 -0.38
N VAL A 211 -6.85 -8.22 -0.95
CA VAL A 211 -6.02 -7.16 -0.33
C VAL A 211 -6.54 -6.80 1.06
N VAL A 212 -7.83 -6.49 1.21
CA VAL A 212 -8.38 -6.12 2.52
C VAL A 212 -8.31 -7.27 3.53
N VAL A 213 -8.54 -8.52 3.13
CA VAL A 213 -8.39 -9.68 4.03
C VAL A 213 -6.94 -9.83 4.54
N TYR A 214 -5.92 -9.55 3.71
CA TYR A 214 -4.54 -9.54 4.19
C TYR A 214 -4.21 -8.30 5.03
N MET A 215 -4.78 -7.13 4.73
CA MET A 215 -4.58 -5.92 5.53
C MET A 215 -5.26 -5.97 6.91
N VAL A 216 -6.35 -6.74 7.07
CA VAL A 216 -7.01 -7.00 8.38
C VAL A 216 -6.06 -7.66 9.38
N ILE A 217 -5.06 -8.41 8.91
CA ILE A 217 -4.19 -9.21 9.79
C ILE A 217 -3.38 -8.32 10.74
N TYR A 218 -2.84 -7.19 10.28
CA TYR A 218 -2.08 -6.24 11.12
C TYR A 218 -2.91 -5.72 12.33
N PRO A 219 -4.08 -5.08 12.16
CA PRO A 219 -4.89 -4.65 13.30
C PRO A 219 -5.46 -5.81 14.12
N PHE A 220 -5.77 -6.97 13.53
CA PHE A 220 -6.18 -8.12 14.34
C PHE A 220 -5.05 -8.56 15.29
N VAL A 221 -3.82 -8.64 14.80
CA VAL A 221 -2.62 -8.92 15.61
C VAL A 221 -2.42 -7.82 16.67
N TYR A 222 -2.46 -6.54 16.27
CA TYR A 222 -2.33 -5.42 17.20
C TYR A 222 -3.35 -5.47 18.35
N VAL A 223 -4.63 -5.67 18.05
CA VAL A 223 -5.70 -5.78 19.07
C VAL A 223 -5.43 -6.98 19.99
N VAL A 224 -5.11 -8.15 19.45
CA VAL A 224 -4.85 -9.35 20.27
C VAL A 224 -3.65 -9.17 21.22
N LEU A 225 -2.63 -8.41 20.83
CA LEU A 225 -1.44 -8.16 21.65
C LEU A 225 -1.60 -6.99 22.63
N SER A 226 -2.35 -5.95 22.27
CA SER A 226 -2.49 -4.72 23.08
C SER A 226 -3.71 -4.73 24.02
N LEU A 227 -4.82 -5.37 23.65
CA LEU A 227 -6.05 -5.46 24.45
C LEU A 227 -5.79 -5.91 25.90
N PRO A 228 -4.96 -6.94 26.19
CA PRO A 228 -4.71 -7.36 27.58
C PRO A 228 -4.00 -6.28 28.40
N LEU A 229 -3.13 -5.48 27.78
CA LEU A 229 -2.43 -4.39 28.48
C LEU A 229 -3.38 -3.22 28.73
N ALA A 230 -4.15 -2.82 27.71
CA ALA A 230 -5.15 -1.76 27.81
C ALA A 230 -6.26 -2.09 28.83
N ALA A 231 -6.79 -3.31 28.80
CA ALA A 231 -7.80 -3.79 29.75
C ALA A 231 -7.26 -3.83 31.19
N GLY A 232 -6.03 -4.32 31.39
CA GLY A 232 -5.40 -4.35 32.72
C GLY A 232 -5.18 -2.96 33.30
N ARG A 233 -4.75 -2.00 32.47
CA ARG A 233 -4.59 -0.59 32.90
C ARG A 233 -5.93 0.06 33.25
N MET A 234 -7.00 -0.22 32.50
CA MET A 234 -8.36 0.25 32.84
C MET A 234 -8.95 -0.40 34.09
N ALA A 235 -8.54 -1.61 34.45
CA ALA A 235 -8.90 -2.23 35.72
C ALA A 235 -8.24 -1.52 36.91
N THR A 236 -6.94 -1.20 36.80
CA THR A 236 -6.22 -0.37 37.79
C THR A 236 -6.86 1.02 37.96
N ALA A 237 -7.28 1.67 36.86
CA ALA A 237 -7.99 2.96 36.89
C ALA A 237 -9.42 2.89 37.52
N ARG A 238 -9.90 1.69 37.87
CA ARG A 238 -11.11 1.46 38.68
C ARG A 238 -10.77 0.96 40.09
N HIS A 239 -9.52 1.11 40.51
CA HIS A 239 -8.91 0.59 41.74
C HIS A 239 -8.94 -0.95 41.87
N VAL A 240 -9.23 -1.69 40.79
CA VAL A 240 -9.17 -3.16 40.72
C VAL A 240 -7.88 -3.57 40.02
N ALA A 241 -6.74 -3.36 40.67
CA ALA A 241 -5.42 -3.64 40.11
C ALA A 241 -5.23 -5.16 39.83
N PRO A 242 -4.97 -5.59 38.58
CA PRO A 242 -4.61 -6.96 38.28
C PRO A 242 -3.30 -7.40 38.93
N SER A 243 -3.08 -8.71 39.03
CA SER A 243 -1.83 -9.24 39.57
C SER A 243 -0.60 -8.83 38.75
N LYS A 244 0.57 -8.75 39.40
CA LYS A 244 1.84 -8.52 38.68
C LYS A 244 2.11 -9.57 37.60
N THR A 245 1.62 -10.81 37.78
CA THR A 245 1.66 -11.86 36.75
C THR A 245 0.78 -11.56 35.54
N TYR A 246 -0.40 -10.94 35.71
CA TYR A 246 -1.22 -10.48 34.59
C TYR A 246 -0.48 -9.42 33.77
N PHE A 247 0.08 -8.40 34.42
CA PHE A 247 0.88 -7.38 33.73
C PHE A 247 2.14 -7.94 33.07
N ALA A 248 2.80 -8.92 33.69
CA ALA A 248 3.94 -9.61 33.08
C ALA A 248 3.55 -10.40 31.82
N VAL A 249 2.34 -10.94 31.72
CA VAL A 249 1.80 -11.58 30.50
C VAL A 249 1.39 -10.53 29.48
N ALA A 250 0.63 -9.51 29.86
CA ALA A 250 0.20 -8.44 28.96
C ALA A 250 1.38 -7.68 28.33
N GLY A 251 2.36 -7.27 29.15
CA GLY A 251 3.62 -6.68 28.68
C GLY A 251 4.52 -7.67 27.93
N SER A 252 4.28 -8.99 28.04
CA SER A 252 4.96 -9.99 27.19
C SER A 252 4.36 -10.09 25.79
N LEU A 253 3.05 -9.88 25.65
CA LEU A 253 2.37 -9.78 24.37
C LEU A 253 2.70 -8.46 23.66
N MET A 254 2.65 -7.34 24.39
CA MET A 254 3.04 -6.02 23.88
C MET A 254 4.50 -5.98 23.42
N ALA A 255 5.41 -6.61 24.16
CA ALA A 255 6.82 -6.76 23.77
C ALA A 255 7.07 -7.65 22.54
N LEU A 256 6.03 -8.34 22.02
CA LEU A 256 6.10 -9.24 20.87
C LEU A 256 5.54 -8.62 19.57
N SER A 257 5.01 -7.38 19.61
CA SER A 257 4.39 -6.73 18.43
C SER A 257 5.28 -6.78 17.19
N GLY A 258 6.46 -6.15 17.24
CA GLY A 258 7.40 -6.11 16.12
C GLY A 258 7.80 -7.48 15.55
N PHE A 259 7.88 -8.54 16.35
CA PHE A 259 8.05 -9.90 15.83
C PHE A 259 6.84 -10.36 15.01
N MET A 260 5.64 -10.12 15.51
CA MET A 260 4.40 -10.47 14.82
C MET A 260 4.19 -9.61 13.58
N ASP A 261 4.48 -8.31 13.61
CA ASP A 261 4.41 -7.42 12.44
C ASP A 261 5.47 -7.77 11.37
N VAL A 262 6.66 -8.22 11.77
CA VAL A 262 7.65 -8.86 10.87
C VAL A 262 7.10 -10.16 10.27
N ALA A 263 6.42 -11.00 11.05
CA ALA A 263 5.81 -12.24 10.57
C ALA A 263 4.66 -11.96 9.58
N VAL A 264 3.78 -11.00 9.88
CA VAL A 264 2.71 -10.56 8.96
C VAL A 264 3.32 -9.96 7.69
N TYR A 265 4.34 -9.10 7.79
CA TYR A 265 5.02 -8.56 6.59
C TYR A 265 5.64 -9.65 5.72
N THR A 266 6.42 -10.56 6.31
CA THR A 266 7.09 -11.62 5.53
C THR A 266 6.11 -12.56 4.84
N LEU A 267 4.97 -12.87 5.49
CA LEU A 267 3.89 -13.68 4.91
C LEU A 267 3.07 -12.92 3.85
N THR A 268 2.77 -11.62 4.05
CA THR A 268 1.92 -10.83 3.13
C THR A 268 2.69 -10.19 1.97
N ARG A 269 4.01 -9.98 2.09
CA ARG A 269 4.87 -9.24 1.13
C ARG A 269 4.63 -9.62 -0.34
N ARG A 270 4.49 -10.92 -0.65
CA ARG A 270 4.29 -11.38 -2.04
C ARG A 270 2.98 -10.83 -2.64
N HIS A 271 1.90 -10.80 -1.87
CA HIS A 271 0.62 -10.24 -2.31
C HIS A 271 0.61 -8.71 -2.29
N LEU A 272 1.27 -8.09 -1.30
CA LEU A 272 1.34 -6.63 -1.20
C LEU A 272 2.10 -5.97 -2.36
N LEU A 273 3.23 -6.54 -2.79
CA LEU A 273 4.08 -5.94 -3.83
C LEU A 273 3.54 -6.16 -5.24
N ILE A 274 3.19 -7.40 -5.59
CA ILE A 274 2.71 -7.77 -6.94
C ILE A 274 1.49 -6.92 -7.32
N GLU A 275 0.57 -6.69 -6.38
CA GLU A 275 -0.67 -6.03 -6.72
C GLU A 275 -0.55 -4.50 -6.89
N THR A 276 0.45 -3.85 -6.28
CA THR A 276 0.72 -2.42 -6.48
C THR A 276 1.23 -2.10 -7.88
N ASP A 277 2.15 -2.91 -8.43
CA ASP A 277 2.75 -2.64 -9.74
C ASP A 277 1.73 -2.76 -10.90
N GLU A 278 0.75 -3.66 -10.78
CA GLU A 278 -0.36 -3.76 -11.74
C GLU A 278 -1.41 -2.66 -11.57
N SER A 279 -1.79 -2.29 -10.34
CA SER A 279 -2.74 -1.17 -10.14
C SER A 279 -2.17 0.18 -10.59
N ALA A 280 -0.83 0.33 -10.61
CA ALA A 280 -0.14 1.45 -11.23
C ALA A 280 -0.02 1.35 -12.77
N ASN A 281 -0.26 0.16 -13.36
CA ASN A 281 -0.40 -0.05 -14.80
C ASN A 281 -1.83 0.24 -15.30
N ASP A 282 -2.87 -0.23 -14.59
CA ASP A 282 -4.27 0.01 -14.99
C ASP A 282 -4.56 1.51 -15.15
N ASN A 283 -4.04 2.34 -14.24
CA ASN A 283 -4.17 3.80 -14.32
C ASN A 283 -3.45 4.43 -15.53
N ALA A 284 -2.49 3.76 -16.17
CA ALA A 284 -1.83 4.23 -17.39
C ALA A 284 -2.67 3.97 -18.65
N TYR A 285 -3.53 2.95 -18.66
CA TYR A 285 -4.37 2.59 -19.81
C TYR A 285 -5.71 3.34 -19.87
N VAL A 286 -6.07 4.13 -18.84
CA VAL A 286 -7.32 4.89 -18.77
C VAL A 286 -7.25 6.25 -19.52
N TYR A 287 -6.09 6.64 -20.05
CA TYR A 287 -5.92 7.89 -20.82
C TYR A 287 -5.74 7.67 -22.33
N THR A 288 -6.53 6.76 -22.92
CA THR A 288 -6.76 6.73 -24.38
C THR A 288 -8.12 7.38 -24.68
N ASP A 289 -8.09 8.45 -25.48
CA ASP A 289 -9.25 9.31 -25.77
C ASP A 289 -10.33 8.53 -26.56
N PRO A 290 -11.59 8.40 -26.06
CA PRO A 290 -12.62 7.58 -26.69
C PRO A 290 -13.28 8.28 -27.89
N LYS A 291 -12.48 8.67 -28.89
CA LYS A 291 -12.90 9.30 -30.16
C LYS A 291 -12.61 8.42 -31.39
N GLY A 292 -12.64 7.10 -31.24
CA GLY A 292 -12.36 6.13 -32.31
C GLY A 292 -13.56 5.43 -32.94
N PHE A 293 -14.74 5.41 -32.28
CA PHE A 293 -15.89 4.60 -32.74
C PHE A 293 -17.22 5.36 -32.64
N GLN A 294 -17.55 6.12 -33.69
CA GLN A 294 -18.94 6.45 -34.03
C GLN A 294 -19.39 5.59 -35.20
N THR A 295 -20.10 4.49 -34.91
CA THR A 295 -20.74 3.64 -35.92
C THR A 295 -22.03 4.30 -36.43
N HIS A 296 -21.90 5.30 -37.31
CA HIS A 296 -23.04 5.89 -37.99
C HIS A 296 -23.57 4.96 -39.09
N ILE A 297 -24.70 4.30 -38.82
CA ILE A 297 -25.45 3.51 -39.80
C ILE A 297 -26.12 4.47 -40.79
N SER A 298 -25.60 4.53 -42.01
CA SER A 298 -26.12 5.38 -43.10
C SER A 298 -27.17 4.64 -43.94
N THR A 299 -28.40 4.55 -43.42
CA THR A 299 -29.55 4.05 -44.20
C THR A 299 -29.76 4.90 -45.46
N THR A 300 -29.77 4.26 -46.63
CA THR A 300 -29.88 4.90 -47.95
C THR A 300 -31.30 5.40 -48.25
N GLY A 301 -31.61 6.64 -47.81
CA GLY A 301 -32.83 7.36 -48.18
C GLY A 301 -32.58 8.46 -49.21
N GLY A 302 -32.95 8.25 -50.46
CA GLY A 302 -32.63 9.17 -51.57
C GLY A 302 -33.47 10.46 -51.58
N LYS A 303 -32.79 11.61 -51.72
CA LYS A 303 -33.28 12.84 -52.37
C LYS A 303 -32.13 13.83 -52.63
N GLU A 304 -32.15 14.48 -53.78
CA GLU A 304 -31.17 15.50 -54.16
C GLU A 304 -31.31 16.79 -53.33
N LYS A 305 -30.21 17.52 -53.11
CA LYS A 305 -30.17 18.99 -53.33
C LYS A 305 -28.77 19.59 -53.36
N LYS A 306 -28.70 20.83 -53.84
CA LYS A 306 -27.51 21.51 -54.35
C LYS A 306 -26.73 22.30 -53.28
N PHE A 307 -25.40 22.20 -53.37
CA PHE A 307 -24.45 23.31 -53.50
C PHE A 307 -24.44 24.46 -52.47
N ARG A 308 -23.30 24.70 -51.82
CA ARG A 308 -22.89 26.06 -51.40
C ARG A 308 -21.36 26.23 -51.40
N VAL A 309 -20.88 27.31 -52.01
CA VAL A 309 -19.46 27.69 -52.11
C VAL A 309 -19.10 28.72 -51.04
N GLY A 310 -17.84 28.72 -50.58
CA GLY A 310 -17.27 29.74 -49.70
C GLY A 310 -15.78 29.96 -49.94
N ASN A 311 -15.40 31.07 -50.57
CA ASN A 311 -14.01 31.44 -50.86
C ASN A 311 -13.30 32.11 -49.68
N LYS A 312 -12.01 31.78 -49.47
CA LYS A 312 -10.89 32.66 -49.01
C LYS A 312 -9.61 31.82 -48.81
N MET A 313 -8.37 32.31 -48.95
CA MET A 313 -7.79 33.32 -49.86
C MET A 313 -6.24 33.13 -49.86
N ARG A 314 -5.58 33.25 -51.02
CA ARG A 314 -4.11 33.07 -51.21
C ARG A 314 -3.25 34.25 -50.69
N ARG A 315 -1.98 33.98 -50.31
CA ARG A 315 -0.83 34.91 -50.49
C ARG A 315 0.54 34.19 -50.36
N GLY A 316 1.53 34.58 -51.19
CA GLY A 316 2.90 34.00 -51.26
C GLY A 316 2.99 32.66 -52.03
N LEU A 317 3.76 32.43 -53.10
CA LEU A 317 4.81 33.18 -53.83
C LEU A 317 6.15 33.30 -53.05
N GLN A 318 7.32 32.78 -53.48
CA GLN A 318 7.77 32.04 -54.70
C GLN A 318 8.90 31.01 -54.28
N THR A 319 9.83 30.38 -55.05
CA THR A 319 10.36 30.48 -56.44
C THR A 319 11.15 29.20 -56.86
N VAL A 320 10.93 28.70 -58.09
CA VAL A 320 11.93 28.25 -59.13
C VAL A 320 12.76 26.93 -58.97
N GLU A 321 12.99 26.28 -60.14
CA GLU A 321 13.90 25.15 -60.54
C GLU A 321 13.85 23.81 -59.76
N SER A 322 13.34 22.68 -60.31
CA SER A 322 13.70 21.88 -61.51
C SER A 322 14.73 20.75 -61.27
N ALA A 323 14.52 19.63 -61.97
CA ALA A 323 15.41 18.48 -62.23
C ALA A 323 15.54 17.34 -61.18
N ASN A 324 15.68 16.13 -61.75
CA ASN A 324 16.13 14.88 -61.11
C ASN A 324 17.65 14.99 -60.75
N ASP A 325 18.36 14.06 -60.10
CA ASP A 325 18.32 12.58 -60.22
C ASP A 325 19.02 11.83 -59.06
N THR A 326 18.66 10.54 -58.91
CA THR A 326 19.38 9.37 -58.36
C THR A 326 20.49 9.42 -57.27
N VAL A 327 20.37 8.48 -56.31
CA VAL A 327 21.41 7.54 -55.76
C VAL A 327 22.15 7.83 -54.41
N ASN A 328 21.91 6.88 -53.49
CA ASN A 328 22.70 6.27 -52.38
C ASN A 328 23.43 7.04 -51.24
N ASP A 329 23.30 6.44 -50.04
CA ASP A 329 24.19 6.33 -48.86
C ASP A 329 24.77 7.64 -48.24
N ASP A 330 24.91 7.82 -46.93
CA ASP A 330 25.38 6.89 -45.90
C ASP A 330 25.01 7.42 -44.47
N ARG A 331 24.70 6.53 -43.49
CA ARG A 331 24.56 6.79 -42.02
C ARG A 331 23.43 7.75 -41.51
N ASP A 332 22.93 7.70 -40.26
CA ASP A 332 23.06 6.75 -39.12
C ASP A 332 21.86 6.89 -38.14
N ASP A 333 21.86 6.07 -37.08
CA ASP A 333 21.16 6.24 -35.76
C ASP A 333 19.77 5.59 -35.53
N SER A 334 19.82 4.42 -34.88
CA SER A 334 19.06 3.91 -33.69
C SER A 334 17.67 4.46 -33.29
N THR A 335 16.76 3.72 -32.64
CA THR A 335 16.92 2.56 -31.72
C THR A 335 15.62 1.73 -31.59
N GLU A 336 15.79 0.43 -31.34
CA GLU A 336 15.02 -0.53 -30.51
C GLU A 336 13.48 -0.64 -30.50
N ASP A 337 13.09 -1.92 -30.66
CA ASP A 337 11.91 -2.67 -30.20
C ASP A 337 11.45 -2.41 -28.74
N ILE A 338 10.25 -2.92 -28.38
CA ILE A 338 10.00 -3.75 -27.18
C ILE A 338 8.52 -4.23 -27.14
N MET A 339 8.32 -5.55 -27.15
CA MET A 339 7.04 -6.19 -26.82
C MET A 339 6.99 -6.64 -25.34
N ARG A 340 5.89 -6.36 -24.64
CA ARG A 340 5.72 -6.69 -23.20
C ARG A 340 5.21 -8.12 -22.98
N LYS A 341 6.04 -9.02 -22.42
CA LYS A 341 5.60 -10.34 -21.94
C LYS A 341 6.45 -10.89 -20.77
N GLY A 342 5.81 -11.10 -19.61
CA GLY A 342 6.30 -12.00 -18.55
C GLY A 342 7.47 -11.53 -17.66
N ASP A 343 7.23 -10.58 -16.75
CA ASP A 343 8.15 -10.34 -15.62
C ASP A 343 8.04 -11.48 -14.58
N MET A 344 8.90 -12.50 -14.70
CA MET A 344 9.22 -13.43 -13.61
C MET A 344 10.75 -13.58 -13.45
N GLU A 345 11.16 -14.03 -12.27
CA GLU A 345 12.53 -13.94 -11.74
C GLU A 345 13.62 -14.45 -12.71
N MET A 346 14.42 -13.53 -13.27
CA MET A 346 15.55 -13.88 -14.13
C MET A 346 16.71 -14.49 -13.32
N ASN A 347 16.66 -15.80 -13.12
CA ASN A 347 17.85 -16.62 -12.91
C ASN A 347 17.56 -18.12 -13.16
N ASN A 348 17.69 -18.58 -14.43
CA ASN A 348 18.26 -19.87 -14.85
C ASN A 348 17.98 -20.18 -16.34
N LEU A 349 18.70 -21.17 -16.88
CA LEU A 349 18.46 -21.87 -18.16
C LEU A 349 18.64 -21.04 -19.45
N ALA A 350 19.89 -20.79 -19.81
CA ALA A 350 20.27 -20.67 -21.22
C ALA A 350 20.60 -22.07 -21.78
N HIS A 351 19.84 -22.55 -22.78
CA HIS A 351 20.26 -23.34 -23.96
C HIS A 351 19.05 -23.93 -24.72
N GLY A 352 19.09 -23.93 -26.05
CA GLY A 352 18.30 -24.84 -26.89
C GLY A 352 16.84 -24.49 -27.18
N GLY A 353 16.60 -23.43 -27.97
CA GLY A 353 15.33 -23.24 -28.69
C GLY A 353 15.42 -23.80 -30.11
N VAL A 354 14.52 -24.71 -30.50
CA VAL A 354 14.41 -25.20 -31.89
C VAL A 354 13.44 -24.32 -32.67
N TYR A 355 13.86 -23.85 -33.85
CA TYR A 355 13.00 -23.07 -34.74
C TYR A 355 12.03 -24.00 -35.49
N GLN A 356 10.77 -23.56 -35.60
CA GLN A 356 9.76 -24.22 -36.41
C GLN A 356 9.07 -23.15 -37.26
N GLU A 357 9.39 -23.12 -38.55
CA GLU A 357 8.78 -22.22 -39.52
C GLU A 357 7.40 -22.73 -39.94
N THR A 358 6.42 -21.84 -40.06
CA THR A 358 5.12 -22.11 -40.69
C THR A 358 4.85 -21.04 -41.74
N THR A 359 5.18 -21.36 -42.99
CA THR A 359 4.88 -20.52 -44.15
C THR A 359 3.37 -20.42 -44.32
N ILE A 360 2.84 -19.19 -44.42
CA ILE A 360 1.43 -18.93 -44.74
C ILE A 360 1.37 -18.48 -46.20
N GLU A 361 0.88 -19.36 -47.07
CA GLU A 361 0.68 -19.05 -48.48
C GLU A 361 -0.66 -18.32 -48.66
N ILE A 362 -0.62 -17.09 -49.19
CA ILE A 362 -1.81 -16.24 -49.37
C ILE A 362 -2.24 -16.33 -50.84
N SER A 363 -3.20 -17.21 -51.12
CA SER A 363 -3.89 -17.20 -52.41
C SER A 363 -5.00 -16.15 -52.44
N SER A 364 -5.02 -15.32 -53.49
CA SER A 364 -6.04 -14.29 -53.73
C SER A 364 -6.81 -14.60 -55.01
N GLU A 365 -8.08 -14.99 -54.89
CA GLU A 365 -8.95 -15.24 -56.04
C GLU A 365 -9.53 -13.90 -56.57
N PRO A 366 -9.50 -13.64 -57.89
CA PRO A 366 -10.03 -12.39 -58.45
C PRO A 366 -11.56 -12.36 -58.45
N VAL A 367 -12.13 -11.22 -58.06
CA VAL A 367 -13.59 -11.01 -58.01
C VAL A 367 -14.17 -10.92 -59.42
N GLU A 368 -15.18 -11.75 -59.73
CA GLU A 368 -15.89 -11.70 -61.01
C GLU A 368 -16.62 -10.35 -61.26
N PRO A 369 -16.64 -9.85 -62.51
CA PRO A 369 -17.35 -8.62 -62.85
C PRO A 369 -18.89 -8.78 -62.76
N ALA A 370 -19.55 -7.74 -62.26
CA ALA A 370 -20.92 -7.79 -61.75
C ALA A 370 -22.06 -7.99 -62.78
N ASP A 371 -21.76 -8.21 -64.06
CA ASP A 371 -22.78 -8.30 -65.11
C ASP A 371 -23.49 -9.66 -65.18
N GLN A 372 -22.88 -10.75 -64.69
CA GLN A 372 -23.53 -12.07 -64.63
C GLN A 372 -24.72 -12.12 -63.65
N LEU A 373 -24.67 -11.33 -62.56
CA LEU A 373 -25.71 -11.32 -61.52
C LEU A 373 -27.09 -10.86 -62.01
N LYS A 374 -27.14 -10.05 -63.08
CA LYS A 374 -28.40 -9.55 -63.66
C LYS A 374 -29.16 -10.63 -64.44
N GLN A 375 -28.47 -11.57 -65.08
CA GLN A 375 -29.13 -12.62 -65.87
C GLN A 375 -29.78 -13.70 -64.98
N GLN A 376 -29.18 -14.05 -63.84
CA GLN A 376 -29.75 -15.05 -62.93
C GLN A 376 -31.04 -14.60 -62.22
N GLN A 377 -31.29 -13.29 -62.08
CA GLN A 377 -32.56 -12.80 -61.50
C GLN A 377 -33.73 -12.85 -62.49
N GLN A 378 -33.48 -12.86 -63.79
CA GLN A 378 -34.53 -12.79 -64.81
C GLN A 378 -35.22 -14.14 -65.09
N HIS A 379 -34.71 -15.24 -64.51
CA HIS A 379 -35.24 -16.61 -64.69
C HIS A 379 -35.92 -17.22 -63.45
N ARG A 380 -36.25 -16.43 -62.41
CA ARG A 380 -37.01 -16.88 -61.23
C ARG A 380 -38.32 -16.12 -61.01
N LEU A 381 -39.19 -16.20 -62.01
CA LEU A 381 -40.65 -16.05 -61.91
C LEU A 381 -41.27 -17.27 -62.59
N PRO A 382 -42.04 -18.06 -61.83
CA PRO A 382 -43.49 -18.12 -62.01
C PRO A 382 -44.24 -17.38 -60.88
#